data_AF-A0A953SV73-F1
#
_entry.id   AF-A0A953SV73-F1
#
_cell.length_a   1.000
_cell.length_b   1.000
_cell.length_c   1.000
_cell.angle_alpha   90.00
_cell.angle_beta   90.00
_cell.angle_gamma   90.00
#
_symmetry.space_group_name_H-M   'P 1'
#
loop_
_entity.id
_entity.type
_entity.pdbx_description
1 polymer ?
#
loop_
_entity_poly.entity_id
_entity_poly.type
_entity_poly.pdbx_seq_one_letter_code
_entity_poly.pdbx_strand_id
1 'polypeptide(L)'
;MTTIINTNMPTRSRIQLMALRIGGLVLLVLLTVLLIQRSTARLDQRQVVGTYQMELPPLFDEATAPATVELHPDGRIRTSGPGGTFNFEGTWTWDDPGGWVRSDVPELDHRIRGYRGWSGPKLFWRNQPGTDDLVEFTLQNRNP
;
A
#
# COMPACT_ATOMS: atom_id res chain seq x y z
N MET A 1 -43.70 -35.52 -34.01
CA MET A 1 -44.59 -34.90 -33.01
C MET A 1 -43.73 -33.91 -32.23
N THR A 2 -43.90 -32.62 -32.44
CA THR A 2 -42.99 -31.57 -31.92
C THR A 2 -43.70 -30.83 -30.79
N THR A 3 -43.26 -31.05 -29.55
CA THR A 3 -43.82 -30.39 -28.37
C THR A 3 -43.28 -28.97 -28.27
N ILE A 4 -44.13 -27.98 -28.53
CA ILE A 4 -43.82 -26.56 -28.31
C ILE A 4 -44.08 -26.27 -26.82
N ILE A 5 -43.03 -26.17 -26.02
CA ILE A 5 -43.12 -25.76 -24.62
C ILE A 5 -43.32 -24.23 -24.60
N ASN A 6 -44.50 -23.79 -24.17
CA ASN A 6 -44.85 -22.38 -24.06
C ASN A 6 -44.09 -21.75 -22.89
N THR A 7 -43.04 -20.97 -23.18
CA THR A 7 -42.15 -20.32 -22.20
C THR A 7 -42.66 -18.95 -21.74
N ASN A 8 -43.98 -18.78 -21.60
CA ASN A 8 -44.55 -17.58 -21.01
C ASN A 8 -44.32 -17.58 -19.49
N MET A 9 -43.14 -17.11 -19.09
CA MET A 9 -42.79 -16.86 -17.70
C MET A 9 -43.76 -15.83 -17.08
N PRO A 10 -44.36 -16.11 -15.90
CA PRO A 10 -45.32 -15.22 -15.26
C PRO A 10 -44.66 -13.88 -14.85
N THR A 11 -45.41 -12.78 -15.00
CA THR A 11 -44.93 -11.40 -14.81
C THR A 11 -44.23 -11.16 -13.46
N ARG A 12 -44.66 -11.85 -12.39
CA ARG A 12 -44.01 -11.79 -11.07
C ARG A 12 -42.57 -12.31 -11.08
N SER A 13 -42.27 -13.37 -11.82
CA SER A 13 -40.92 -13.93 -11.94
C SER A 13 -39.97 -13.02 -12.72
N ARG A 14 -40.49 -12.26 -13.69
CA ARG A 14 -39.70 -11.23 -14.41
C ARG A 14 -39.30 -10.07 -13.51
N ILE A 15 -40.22 -9.60 -12.67
CA ILE A 15 -39.96 -8.51 -11.71
C ILE A 15 -38.92 -8.94 -10.66
N GLN A 16 -39.05 -10.14 -10.11
CA GLN A 16 -38.08 -10.69 -9.14
C GLN A 16 -36.67 -10.83 -9.76
N LEU A 17 -36.57 -11.30 -11.00
CA LEU A 17 -35.29 -11.42 -11.71
C LEU A 17 -34.66 -10.05 -11.99
N MET A 18 -35.47 -9.05 -12.37
CA MET A 18 -34.99 -7.67 -12.56
C MET A 18 -34.51 -7.04 -11.24
N ALA A 19 -35.27 -7.20 -10.15
CA ALA A 19 -34.88 -6.69 -8.84
C ALA A 19 -33.57 -7.32 -8.33
N LEU A 20 -33.38 -8.64 -8.52
CA LEU A 20 -32.15 -9.33 -8.15
C LEU A 20 -30.94 -8.81 -8.93
N ARG A 21 -31.10 -8.55 -10.24
CA ARG A 21 -30.03 -8.00 -11.09
C ARG A 21 -29.65 -6.58 -10.68
N ILE A 22 -30.63 -5.73 -10.42
CA ILE A 22 -30.41 -4.36 -9.97
C ILE A 22 -29.75 -4.34 -8.59
N GLY A 23 -30.24 -5.15 -7.65
CA GLY A 23 -29.65 -5.29 -6.31
C GLY A 23 -28.20 -5.78 -6.36
N GLY A 24 -27.89 -6.77 -7.20
CA GLY A 24 -26.53 -7.27 -7.39
C GLY A 24 -25.59 -6.21 -7.97
N LEU A 25 -26.04 -5.43 -8.95
CA LEU A 25 -25.25 -4.35 -9.53
C LEU A 25 -24.94 -3.24 -8.50
N VAL A 26 -25.96 -2.82 -7.73
CA VAL A 26 -25.77 -1.79 -6.68
C VAL A 26 -24.78 -2.27 -5.62
N LEU A 27 -24.89 -3.52 -5.17
CA LEU A 27 -23.95 -4.07 -4.21
C LEU A 27 -22.51 -4.09 -4.74
N LEU A 28 -22.33 -4.48 -6.01
CA LEU A 28 -21.01 -4.52 -6.64
C LEU A 28 -20.38 -3.12 -6.78
N VAL A 29 -21.18 -2.12 -7.14
CA VAL A 29 -20.74 -0.71 -7.18
C VAL A 29 -20.32 -0.23 -5.79
N LEU A 30 -21.14 -0.48 -4.75
CA LEU A 30 -20.81 -0.08 -3.38
C LEU A 30 -19.53 -0.74 -2.86
N LEU A 31 -19.34 -2.04 -3.13
CA LEU A 31 -18.11 -2.75 -2.78
C LEU A 31 -16.90 -2.16 -3.51
N THR A 32 -17.05 -1.81 -4.78
CA THR A 32 -15.98 -1.18 -5.56
C THR A 32 -15.58 0.18 -4.99
N VAL A 33 -16.56 1.03 -4.66
CA VAL A 33 -16.31 2.34 -4.04
C VAL A 33 -15.62 2.17 -2.68
N LEU A 34 -16.08 1.22 -1.86
CA LEU A 34 -15.49 0.96 -0.55
C LEU A 34 -14.05 0.44 -0.68
N LEU A 35 -13.76 -0.40 -1.68
CA LEU A 35 -12.40 -0.86 -1.98
C LEU A 35 -11.49 0.28 -2.42
N ILE A 36 -11.96 1.18 -3.29
CA ILE A 36 -11.22 2.37 -3.74
C ILE A 36 -10.98 3.33 -2.57
N GLN A 37 -11.98 3.60 -1.74
CA GLN A 37 -11.83 4.45 -0.56
C GLN A 37 -10.80 3.86 0.41
N ARG A 38 -10.83 2.54 0.60
CA ARG A 38 -9.87 1.88 1.49
C ARG A 38 -8.45 1.88 0.93
N SER A 39 -8.26 1.71 -0.37
CA SER A 39 -6.94 1.74 -1.01
C SER A 39 -6.35 3.15 -1.13
N THR A 40 -7.21 4.16 -1.21
CA THR A 40 -6.80 5.59 -1.26
C THR A 40 -6.75 6.26 0.10
N ALA A 41 -7.19 5.59 1.16
CA ALA A 41 -7.11 6.11 2.50
C ALA A 41 -5.63 6.31 2.89
N ARG A 42 -5.29 7.56 3.20
CA ARG A 42 -3.94 7.99 3.56
C ARG A 42 -3.45 7.24 4.80
N LEU A 43 -2.15 6.99 4.83
CA LEU A 43 -1.49 6.54 6.05
C LEU A 43 -1.31 7.71 6.99
N ASP A 44 -1.54 7.47 8.28
CA ASP A 44 -1.17 8.37 9.37
C ASP A 44 0.29 8.07 9.78
N GLN A 45 1.01 9.10 10.26
CA GLN A 45 2.36 8.98 10.81
C GLN A 45 2.52 7.78 11.77
N ARG A 46 1.53 7.53 12.65
CA ARG A 46 1.60 6.41 13.61
C ARG A 46 1.57 5.04 12.95
N GLN A 47 1.05 4.95 11.74
CA GLN A 47 0.93 3.68 11.00
C GLN A 47 2.21 3.29 10.27
N VAL A 48 3.14 4.24 10.10
CA VAL A 48 4.44 4.03 9.45
C VAL A 48 5.60 3.90 10.44
N VAL A 49 5.34 4.09 11.74
CA VAL A 49 6.32 3.80 12.79
C VAL A 49 6.60 2.29 12.86
N GLY A 50 7.87 1.92 12.90
CA GLY A 50 8.31 0.54 13.00
C GLY A 50 9.70 0.27 12.43
N THR A 51 10.08 -1.00 12.48
CA THR A 51 11.32 -1.52 11.88
C THR A 51 10.98 -2.32 10.63
N TYR A 52 11.61 -1.93 9.54
CA TYR A 52 11.41 -2.43 8.21
C TYR A 52 12.69 -3.08 7.71
N GLN A 53 12.55 -4.21 7.04
CA GLN A 53 13.66 -4.89 6.38
C GLN A 53 13.36 -4.99 4.89
N MET A 54 14.36 -4.68 4.09
CA MET A 54 14.26 -4.85 2.65
C MET A 54 14.52 -6.32 2.31
N GLU A 55 13.56 -6.94 1.65
CA GLU A 55 13.79 -8.22 0.98
C GLU A 55 14.24 -7.89 -0.44
N LEU A 56 15.55 -7.81 -0.64
CA LEU A 56 16.12 -7.52 -1.96
C LEU A 56 15.82 -8.69 -2.91
N PRO A 57 15.19 -8.42 -4.07
CA PRO A 57 15.13 -9.42 -5.13
C PRO A 57 16.54 -9.85 -5.53
N PRO A 58 16.77 -11.11 -5.96
CA PRO A 58 18.09 -11.63 -6.30
C PRO A 58 18.86 -10.86 -7.40
N LEU A 59 18.19 -9.96 -8.11
CA LEU A 59 18.72 -9.18 -9.24
C LEU A 59 18.94 -7.70 -8.89
N PHE A 60 18.69 -7.29 -7.65
CA PHE A 60 18.80 -5.91 -7.23
C PHE A 60 20.20 -5.59 -6.71
N ASP A 61 20.78 -4.46 -7.13
CA ASP A 61 22.09 -4.02 -6.67
C ASP A 61 22.01 -3.56 -5.20
N GLU A 62 22.62 -4.34 -4.31
CA GLU A 62 22.66 -4.12 -2.86
C GLU A 62 23.28 -2.76 -2.48
N ALA A 63 24.07 -2.14 -3.36
CA ALA A 63 24.85 -0.96 -3.02
C ALA A 63 24.03 0.34 -2.87
N THR A 64 22.76 0.36 -3.29
CA THR A 64 21.99 1.62 -3.43
C THR A 64 20.75 1.73 -2.54
N ALA A 65 20.43 0.69 -1.78
CA ALA A 65 19.25 0.63 -0.95
C ALA A 65 19.57 0.14 0.47
N PRO A 66 18.86 0.63 1.50
CA PRO A 66 19.11 0.19 2.87
C PRO A 66 18.55 -1.22 3.08
N ALA A 67 19.30 -2.05 3.80
CA ALA A 67 18.80 -3.35 4.26
C ALA A 67 17.74 -3.17 5.35
N THR A 68 17.86 -2.12 6.17
CA THR A 68 16.93 -1.83 7.26
C THR A 68 16.58 -0.35 7.34
N VAL A 69 15.34 -0.07 7.71
CA VAL A 69 14.82 1.26 8.00
C VAL A 69 14.04 1.22 9.30
N GLU A 70 14.36 2.10 10.23
CA GLU A 70 13.65 2.28 11.50
C GLU A 70 13.05 3.68 11.54
N LEU A 71 11.74 3.75 11.70
CA LEU A 71 11.00 5.00 11.94
C LEU A 71 10.50 4.99 13.38
N HIS A 72 11.12 5.79 14.23
CA HIS A 72 10.78 5.86 15.66
C HIS A 72 9.64 6.87 15.89
N PRO A 73 8.78 6.64 16.90
CA PRO A 73 7.65 7.52 17.20
C PRO A 73 8.07 8.90 17.73
N ASP A 74 9.30 9.01 18.24
CA ASP A 74 9.92 10.27 18.68
C ASP A 74 10.44 11.13 17.52
N GLY A 75 10.23 10.70 16.28
CA GLY A 75 10.70 11.40 15.08
C GLY A 75 12.14 11.08 14.71
N ARG A 76 12.81 10.09 15.31
CA ARG A 76 14.13 9.63 14.85
C ARG A 76 14.03 8.59 13.74
N ILE A 77 14.94 8.68 12.78
CA ILE A 77 15.08 7.71 11.69
C ILE A 77 16.47 7.10 11.72
N ARG A 78 16.55 5.79 11.48
CA ARG A 78 17.81 5.09 11.26
C ARG A 78 17.70 4.21 10.04
N THR A 79 18.75 4.18 9.23
CA THR A 79 18.83 3.25 8.09
C THR A 79 20.22 2.66 8.02
N SER A 80 20.30 1.36 7.75
CA SER A 80 21.58 0.67 7.58
C SER A 80 21.61 -0.08 6.26
N GLY A 81 22.71 0.07 5.52
CA GLY A 81 22.99 -0.66 4.30
C GLY A 81 23.28 -2.15 4.56
N PRO A 82 23.24 -2.98 3.51
CA PRO A 82 23.62 -4.40 3.60
C PRO A 82 25.01 -4.56 4.19
N GLY A 83 25.16 -5.42 5.19
CA GLY A 83 26.45 -5.62 5.88
C GLY A 83 27.03 -4.38 6.55
N GLY A 84 26.24 -3.31 6.76
CA GLY A 84 26.70 -2.06 7.39
C GLY A 84 27.52 -1.16 6.47
N THR A 85 27.40 -1.31 5.15
CA THR A 85 28.11 -0.47 4.14
C THR A 85 27.87 1.03 4.31
N PHE A 86 26.71 1.41 4.84
CA PHE A 86 26.42 2.77 5.25
C PHE A 86 25.45 2.76 6.43
N ASN A 87 25.46 3.85 7.20
CA ASN A 87 24.50 4.10 8.27
C ASN A 87 24.12 5.57 8.25
N PHE A 88 22.82 5.84 8.21
CA PHE A 88 22.27 7.19 8.33
C PHE A 88 21.39 7.25 9.57
N GLU A 89 21.52 8.33 10.33
CA GLU A 89 20.67 8.64 11.48
C GLU A 89 20.29 10.12 11.44
N GLY A 90 19.05 10.42 11.74
CA GLY A 90 18.54 11.79 11.73
C GLY A 90 17.13 11.88 12.29
N THR A 91 16.43 12.95 11.92
CA THR A 91 15.04 13.17 12.25
C THR A 91 14.15 13.02 11.02
N TRP A 92 12.90 12.58 11.24
CA TRP A 92 11.93 12.43 10.18
C TRP A 92 10.57 13.04 10.55
N THR A 93 9.85 13.44 9.50
CA THR A 93 8.43 13.83 9.59
C THR A 93 7.65 13.17 8.46
N TRP A 94 6.32 13.10 8.62
CA TRP A 94 5.43 12.52 7.63
C TRP A 94 4.75 13.61 6.81
N ASP A 95 5.00 13.61 5.51
CA ASP A 95 4.29 14.47 4.56
C ASP A 95 2.96 13.80 4.17
N ASP A 96 1.92 14.05 4.95
CA ASP A 96 0.56 13.51 4.76
C ASP A 96 0.00 13.70 3.33
N PRO A 97 0.12 14.88 2.69
CA PRO A 97 -0.28 15.07 1.29
C PRO A 97 0.47 14.17 0.30
N GLY A 98 1.78 14.02 0.48
CA GLY A 98 2.64 13.28 -0.45
C GLY A 98 2.71 11.78 -0.18
N GLY A 99 2.45 11.36 1.06
CA GLY A 99 2.70 10.00 1.55
C GLY A 99 4.19 9.69 1.68
N TRP A 100 5.03 10.70 1.93
CA TRP A 100 6.48 10.57 1.98
C TRP A 100 7.03 10.80 3.39
N VAL A 101 8.10 10.10 3.70
CA VAL A 101 8.98 10.44 4.81
C VAL A 101 9.88 11.60 4.37
N ARG A 102 9.85 12.69 5.13
CA ARG A 102 10.79 13.80 5.05
C ARG A 102 11.88 13.60 6.08
N SER A 103 13.12 13.93 5.74
CA SER A 103 14.27 13.76 6.64
C SER A 103 15.17 14.98 6.60
N ASP A 104 15.85 15.25 7.71
CA ASP A 104 16.95 16.22 7.75
C ASP A 104 18.24 15.68 7.10
N VAL A 105 18.34 14.36 6.93
CA VAL A 105 19.40 13.69 6.17
C VAL A 105 19.07 13.78 4.67
N PRO A 106 19.86 14.52 3.86
CA PRO A 106 19.59 14.72 2.44
C PRO A 106 19.48 13.43 1.63
N GLU A 107 20.27 12.42 1.99
CA GLU A 107 20.28 11.11 1.35
C GLU A 107 18.96 10.37 1.55
N LEU A 108 18.21 10.66 2.62
CA LEU A 108 16.95 10.02 3.01
C LEU A 108 15.70 10.83 2.62
N ASP A 109 15.83 12.13 2.35
CA ASP A 109 14.67 12.99 2.11
C ASP A 109 13.87 12.53 0.87
N HIS A 110 12.58 12.28 1.07
CA HIS A 110 11.69 11.68 0.06
C HIS A 110 12.23 10.38 -0.55
N ARG A 111 13.00 9.57 0.18
CA ARG A 111 13.37 8.23 -0.29
C ARG A 111 12.36 7.18 0.09
N ILE A 112 11.62 7.40 1.17
CA ILE A 112 10.70 6.40 1.71
C ILE A 112 9.27 6.90 1.50
N ARG A 113 8.47 6.09 0.80
CA ARG A 113 7.05 6.36 0.56
C ARG A 113 6.18 5.32 1.22
N GLY A 114 5.12 5.74 1.89
CA GLY A 114 4.15 4.82 2.48
C GLY A 114 2.92 4.63 1.59
N TYR A 115 2.44 3.39 1.55
CA TYR A 115 1.23 2.99 0.85
C TYR A 115 0.36 2.12 1.73
N ARG A 116 -0.96 2.28 1.60
CA ARG A 116 -1.91 1.39 2.24
C ARG A 116 -2.19 0.19 1.32
N GLY A 117 -1.48 -0.90 1.56
CA GLY A 117 -1.74 -2.19 0.92
C GLY A 117 -2.94 -2.91 1.54
N TRP A 118 -3.40 -3.97 0.86
CA TRP A 118 -4.46 -4.85 1.35
C TRP A 118 -4.09 -5.54 2.68
N SER A 119 -2.82 -5.90 2.85
CA SER A 119 -2.26 -6.53 4.05
C SER A 119 -1.88 -5.53 5.16
N GLY A 120 -2.03 -4.22 4.92
CA GLY A 120 -1.68 -3.17 5.86
C GLY A 120 -0.75 -2.09 5.25
N PRO A 121 -0.23 -1.19 6.10
CA PRO A 121 0.77 -0.20 5.69
C PRO A 121 2.03 -0.86 5.17
N LYS A 122 2.52 -0.37 4.03
CA LYS A 122 3.76 -0.78 3.38
C LYS A 122 4.63 0.45 3.16
N LEU A 123 5.94 0.29 3.24
CA LEU A 123 6.90 1.33 2.85
C LEU A 123 7.65 0.89 1.61
N PHE A 124 8.06 1.87 0.81
CA PHE A 124 8.81 1.65 -0.41
C PHE A 124 10.02 2.58 -0.46
N TRP A 125 11.17 2.07 -0.88
CA TRP A 125 12.38 2.83 -1.14
C TRP A 125 12.44 3.32 -2.57
N ARG A 126 12.82 4.58 -2.77
CA ARG A 126 13.08 5.18 -4.07
C ARG A 126 14.58 5.26 -4.32
N ASN A 127 15.08 4.46 -5.26
CA ASN A 127 16.52 4.34 -5.55
C ASN A 127 17.15 5.61 -6.12
N GLN A 128 16.41 6.39 -6.92
CA GLN A 128 16.93 7.64 -7.49
C GLN A 128 15.92 8.78 -7.32
N PRO A 129 16.37 10.02 -7.02
CA PRO A 129 15.48 11.16 -7.02
C PRO A 129 14.81 11.30 -8.39
N GLY A 130 13.48 11.39 -8.41
CA GLY A 130 12.72 11.56 -9.65
C GLY A 130 12.43 10.28 -10.44
N THR A 131 12.82 9.10 -9.96
CA THR A 131 12.36 7.82 -10.56
C THR A 131 11.23 7.20 -9.74
N ASP A 132 10.35 6.45 -10.41
CA ASP A 132 9.29 5.65 -9.79
C ASP A 132 9.75 4.20 -9.52
N ASP A 133 11.06 3.95 -9.56
CA ASP A 133 11.64 2.64 -9.25
C ASP A 133 11.62 2.43 -7.73
N LEU A 134 10.53 1.82 -7.29
CA LEU A 134 10.21 1.59 -5.90
C LEU A 134 10.49 0.13 -5.49
N VAL A 135 11.25 -0.06 -4.41
CA VAL A 135 11.48 -1.36 -3.79
C VAL A 135 10.67 -1.45 -2.50
N GLU A 136 9.86 -2.50 -2.36
CA GLU A 136 9.02 -2.69 -1.16
C GLU A 136 9.87 -3.09 0.04
N PHE A 137 9.56 -2.51 1.21
CA PHE A 137 10.02 -3.00 2.50
C PHE A 137 8.95 -3.83 3.19
N THR A 138 9.39 -4.93 3.80
CA THR A 138 8.56 -5.73 4.68
C THR A 138 8.68 -5.20 6.11
N LEU A 139 7.54 -4.87 6.73
CA LEU A 139 7.47 -4.51 8.14
C LEU A 139 7.76 -5.77 8.97
N GLN A 140 8.86 -5.77 9.73
CA GLN A 140 9.27 -6.92 10.55
C GLN A 140 8.75 -6.80 11.98
N ASN A 141 8.76 -5.60 12.54
CA ASN A 141 8.28 -5.38 13.91
C ASN A 141 7.68 -3.98 14.05
N ARG A 142 6.44 -3.90 14.55
CA ARG A 142 5.91 -2.62 15.04
C ARG A 142 6.47 -2.42 16.44
N ASN A 143 7.44 -1.52 16.58
CA ASN A 143 7.75 -1.00 17.91
C ASN A 143 6.48 -0.28 18.41
N PRO A 144 5.89 -0.72 19.53
CA PRO A 144 4.71 -0.10 20.11
C PRO A 144 5.01 1.30 20.68
#